data_AF-A0A3N4KSV5-F1
#
_entry.id   AF-A0A3N4KSV5-F1
#
_cell.length_a   1.000
_cell.length_b   1.000
_cell.length_c   1.000
_cell.angle_alpha   90.00
_cell.angle_beta   90.00
_cell.angle_gamma   90.00
#
_symmetry.space_group_name_H-M   'P 1'
#
loop_
_entity.id
_entity.type
_entity.pdbx_description
1 polymer ?
#
loop_
_entity_poly.entity_id
_entity_poly.type
_entity_poly.pdbx_seq_one_letter_code
_entity_poly.pdbx_strand_id
1 'polypeptide(L)'
;MASTDDPFNCRLQFTRLLSRLNASAGASKQCAQFALKNKELDEDLFSVILEQLQSEECTMNTRVNMLYFIEVLCDMSMKTEYRGYVKMIQRDLIQIVDTVVPNDPEGAANVGTVRKILQSLGNKGVVENSMMQEVGEMLSEREAEHKAAIASPAESIYDDDDEEPGGEGRGPATKRKFDDAIIQQRMEEDRERHKRLRENIWAVGYPEWEGHNPEFEKAWDQTSDLNPDDYEIMREENQTLASSIA
;
A
#
# COMPACT_ATOMS: atom_id res chain seq x y z
N MET A 1 -34.06 15.49 0.72
CA MET A 1 -33.47 16.65 1.42
C MET A 1 -32.22 16.15 2.10
N ALA A 2 -31.04 16.38 1.50
CA ALA A 2 -29.79 16.08 2.18
C ALA A 2 -29.70 17.05 3.36
N SER A 3 -29.63 16.53 4.58
CA SER A 3 -29.13 17.30 5.71
C SER A 3 -27.69 17.63 5.37
N THR A 4 -27.44 18.86 4.92
CA THR A 4 -26.10 19.44 4.89
C THR A 4 -25.67 19.51 6.35
N ASP A 5 -24.96 18.47 6.81
CA ASP A 5 -24.26 18.50 8.09
C ASP A 5 -23.37 19.77 8.08
N ASP A 6 -23.33 20.49 9.20
CA ASP A 6 -22.53 21.71 9.25
C ASP A 6 -21.03 21.40 9.05
N PRO A 7 -20.26 22.35 8.48
CA PRO A 7 -18.86 22.12 8.14
C PRO A 7 -18.01 21.62 9.30
N PHE A 8 -18.26 22.13 10.51
CA PHE A 8 -17.51 21.73 11.70
C PHE A 8 -17.76 20.28 12.09
N ASN A 9 -19.02 19.83 12.08
CA ASN A 9 -19.37 18.44 12.33
C ASN A 9 -18.81 17.51 11.24
N CYS A 10 -18.85 17.91 9.98
CA CYS A 10 -18.22 17.16 8.90
C CYS A 10 -16.72 17.00 9.13
N ARG A 11 -16.02 18.08 9.48
CA ARG A 11 -14.58 18.07 9.78
C ARG A 11 -14.26 17.09 10.92
N LEU A 12 -14.96 17.21 12.05
CA LEU A 12 -14.76 16.37 13.22
C LEU A 12 -15.03 14.88 12.94
N GLN A 13 -16.11 14.58 12.19
CA GLN A 13 -16.41 13.21 11.80
C GLN A 13 -15.33 12.66 10.87
N PHE A 14 -14.86 13.45 9.92
CA PHE A 14 -13.86 13.01 8.96
C PHE A 14 -12.50 12.77 9.61
N THR A 15 -12.05 13.65 10.51
CA THR A 15 -10.83 13.43 11.31
C THR A 15 -10.89 12.11 12.07
N ARG A 16 -12.05 11.77 12.66
CA ARG A 16 -12.24 10.48 13.37
C ARG A 16 -12.25 9.26 12.44
N LEU A 17 -12.68 9.42 11.20
CA LEU A 17 -12.62 8.35 10.20
C LEU A 17 -11.17 8.13 9.76
N LEU A 18 -10.45 9.21 9.46
CA LEU A 18 -9.05 9.15 9.05
C LEU A 18 -8.14 8.58 10.14
N SER A 19 -8.37 8.93 11.42
CA SER A 19 -7.57 8.39 12.54
C SER A 19 -7.76 6.89 12.77
N ARG A 20 -8.81 6.29 12.20
CA ARG A 20 -9.09 4.84 12.25
C ARG A 20 -8.66 4.11 10.98
N LEU A 21 -8.01 4.79 10.04
CA LEU A 21 -7.50 4.16 8.83
C LEU A 21 -6.46 3.09 9.18
N ASN A 22 -6.64 1.94 8.55
CA ASN A 22 -5.75 0.79 8.61
C ASN A 22 -5.65 0.18 7.21
N ALA A 23 -4.93 -0.93 7.07
CA ALA A 23 -4.77 -1.59 5.77
C ALA A 23 -6.10 -2.02 5.11
N SER A 24 -7.24 -2.07 5.81
CA SER A 24 -8.53 -2.50 5.27
C SER A 24 -9.03 -1.65 4.10
N ALA A 25 -9.39 -2.35 3.00
CA ALA A 25 -10.09 -1.74 1.87
C ALA A 25 -11.44 -1.13 2.29
N GLY A 26 -12.11 -1.70 3.30
CA GLY A 26 -13.36 -1.17 3.84
C GLY A 26 -13.18 0.20 4.49
N ALA A 27 -12.12 0.36 5.30
CA ALA A 27 -11.81 1.63 5.96
C ALA A 27 -11.53 2.75 4.94
N SER A 28 -10.73 2.45 3.91
CA SER A 28 -10.42 3.39 2.83
C SER A 28 -11.68 3.77 2.03
N LYS A 29 -12.51 2.78 1.65
CA LYS A 29 -13.77 3.03 0.94
C LYS A 29 -14.75 3.86 1.76
N GLN A 30 -14.87 3.60 3.05
CA GLN A 30 -15.75 4.37 3.93
C GLN A 30 -15.34 5.84 4.01
N CYS A 31 -14.03 6.12 4.15
CA CYS A 31 -13.51 7.48 4.14
C CYS A 31 -13.79 8.18 2.80
N ALA A 32 -13.54 7.50 1.68
CA ALA A 32 -13.78 8.06 0.35
C ALA A 32 -15.27 8.33 0.09
N GLN A 33 -16.16 7.42 0.52
CA GLN A 33 -17.60 7.62 0.44
C GLN A 33 -18.05 8.83 1.26
N PHE A 34 -17.51 9.01 2.46
CA PHE A 34 -17.80 10.17 3.29
C PHE A 34 -17.39 11.47 2.60
N ALA A 35 -16.16 11.52 2.07
CA ALA A 35 -15.63 12.68 1.36
C ALA A 35 -16.47 13.06 0.12
N LEU A 36 -16.89 12.06 -0.67
CA LEU A 36 -17.70 12.28 -1.87
C LEU A 36 -19.16 12.62 -1.58
N LYS A 37 -19.73 12.07 -0.49
CA LYS A 37 -21.07 12.43 -0.03
C LYS A 37 -21.14 13.90 0.37
N ASN A 38 -20.06 14.43 0.94
CA ASN A 38 -19.93 15.82 1.41
C ASN A 38 -19.04 16.67 0.49
N LYS A 39 -19.05 16.40 -0.82
CA LYS A 39 -18.18 17.07 -1.82
C LYS A 39 -18.35 18.59 -1.92
N GLU A 40 -19.43 19.15 -1.38
CA GLU A 40 -19.63 20.61 -1.29
C GLU A 40 -18.63 21.27 -0.31
N LEU A 41 -18.01 20.47 0.56
CA LEU A 41 -17.01 20.88 1.53
C LEU A 41 -15.63 20.30 1.20
N ASP A 42 -15.37 19.96 -0.05
CA ASP A 42 -14.17 19.21 -0.45
C ASP A 42 -12.86 19.93 -0.12
N GLU A 43 -12.79 21.25 -0.25
CA GLU A 43 -11.61 22.05 0.15
C GLU A 43 -11.31 21.93 1.65
N ASP A 44 -12.34 21.98 2.50
CA ASP A 44 -12.20 21.81 3.96
C ASP A 44 -11.82 20.38 4.31
N LEU A 45 -12.52 19.39 3.73
CA LEU A 45 -12.23 17.99 3.95
C LEU A 45 -10.83 17.60 3.43
N PHE A 46 -10.40 18.16 2.30
CA PHE A 46 -9.06 17.94 1.79
C PHE A 46 -8.00 18.58 2.70
N SER A 47 -8.29 19.74 3.29
CA SER A 47 -7.44 20.32 4.34
C SER A 47 -7.29 19.38 5.53
N VAL A 48 -8.36 18.68 5.95
CA VAL A 48 -8.25 17.64 7.00
C VAL A 48 -7.35 16.48 6.58
N ILE A 49 -7.36 16.07 5.32
CA ILE A 49 -6.46 15.02 4.81
C ILE A 49 -5.02 15.46 4.98
N LEU A 50 -4.68 16.68 4.56
CA LEU A 50 -3.31 17.21 4.69
C LEU A 50 -2.90 17.39 6.15
N GLU A 51 -3.77 17.97 6.99
CA GLU A 51 -3.53 18.13 8.43
C GLU A 51 -3.25 16.79 9.11
N GLN A 52 -4.05 15.76 8.82
CA GLN A 52 -3.90 14.44 9.42
C GLN A 52 -2.65 13.71 8.91
N LEU A 53 -2.26 13.93 7.65
CA LEU A 53 -1.04 13.38 7.06
C LEU A 53 0.20 14.01 7.72
N GLN A 54 0.15 15.31 7.98
CA GLN A 54 1.25 16.11 8.53
C GLN A 54 1.33 16.08 10.06
N SER A 55 0.30 15.58 10.74
CA SER A 55 0.28 15.45 12.19
C SER A 55 1.49 14.66 12.70
N GLU A 56 2.14 15.19 13.74
CA GLU A 56 3.29 14.55 14.41
C GLU A 56 2.89 13.26 15.12
N GLU A 57 1.62 13.13 15.51
CA GLU A 57 1.07 11.91 16.14
C GLU A 57 0.77 10.81 15.11
N CYS A 58 0.84 11.13 13.80
CA CYS A 58 0.54 10.19 12.73
C CYS A 58 1.75 9.31 12.41
N THR A 59 1.64 8.01 12.71
CA THR A 59 2.71 7.04 12.42
C THR A 59 2.98 6.90 10.92
N MET A 60 4.21 6.51 10.54
CA MET A 60 4.54 6.25 9.12
C MET A 60 3.62 5.22 8.46
N ASN A 61 3.21 4.21 9.20
CA ASN A 61 2.29 3.21 8.68
C ASN A 61 0.88 3.79 8.45
N THR A 62 0.41 4.66 9.35
CA THR A 62 -0.84 5.41 9.14
C THR A 62 -0.73 6.33 7.91
N ARG A 63 0.41 6.99 7.69
CA ARG A 63 0.65 7.80 6.48
C ARG A 63 0.56 6.96 5.20
N VAL A 64 1.10 5.74 5.20
CA VAL A 64 0.92 4.78 4.10
C VAL A 64 -0.56 4.41 3.92
N ASN A 65 -1.30 4.16 5.00
CA ASN A 65 -2.76 3.92 4.93
C ASN A 65 -3.52 5.09 4.32
N MET A 66 -3.15 6.33 4.68
CA MET A 66 -3.73 7.52 4.08
C MET A 66 -3.44 7.61 2.57
N LEU A 67 -2.24 7.23 2.13
CA LEU A 67 -1.90 7.20 0.71
C LEU A 67 -2.74 6.17 -0.08
N TYR A 68 -2.98 4.99 0.49
CA TYR A 68 -3.93 4.03 -0.09
C TYR A 68 -5.36 4.56 -0.11
N PHE A 69 -5.79 5.26 0.95
CA PHE A 69 -7.08 5.93 0.97
C PHE A 69 -7.19 7.00 -0.15
N ILE A 70 -6.15 7.80 -0.36
CA ILE A 70 -6.08 8.81 -1.43
C ILE A 70 -6.25 8.15 -2.80
N GLU A 71 -5.61 6.99 -3.04
CA GLU A 71 -5.81 6.22 -4.26
C GLU A 71 -7.28 5.79 -4.44
N VAL A 72 -7.90 5.24 -3.38
CA VAL A 72 -9.32 4.85 -3.40
C VAL A 72 -10.22 6.07 -3.61
N LEU A 73 -9.90 7.22 -3.01
CA LEU A 73 -10.63 8.46 -3.20
C LEU A 73 -10.57 8.90 -4.67
N CYS A 74 -9.39 8.90 -5.30
CA CYS A 74 -9.25 9.20 -6.72
C CYS A 74 -10.11 8.27 -7.58
N ASP A 75 -10.06 6.96 -7.35
CA ASP A 75 -10.86 5.98 -8.09
C ASP A 75 -12.35 6.26 -8.00
N MET A 76 -12.85 6.49 -6.78
CA MET A 76 -14.25 6.76 -6.54
C MET A 76 -14.67 8.13 -7.08
N SER A 77 -13.81 9.13 -6.95
CA SER A 77 -14.03 10.48 -7.47
C SER A 77 -14.17 10.46 -9.00
N MET A 78 -13.28 9.74 -9.69
CA MET A 78 -13.38 9.56 -11.16
C MET A 78 -14.64 8.82 -11.58
N LYS A 79 -15.02 7.74 -10.87
CA LYS A 79 -16.26 6.97 -11.15
C LYS A 79 -17.54 7.78 -10.92
N THR A 80 -17.50 8.74 -10.00
CA THR A 80 -18.62 9.65 -9.72
C THR A 80 -18.55 10.94 -10.54
N GLU A 81 -17.62 11.01 -11.51
CA GLU A 81 -17.36 12.16 -12.36
C GLU A 81 -17.02 13.45 -11.60
N TYR A 82 -16.64 13.34 -10.32
CA TYR A 82 -16.17 14.45 -9.53
C TYR A 82 -14.64 14.55 -9.65
N ARG A 83 -14.11 15.69 -10.11
CA ARG A 83 -12.65 15.86 -10.30
C ARG A 83 -12.01 16.79 -9.26
N GLY A 84 -12.78 17.32 -8.29
CA GLY A 84 -12.28 18.24 -7.27
C GLY A 84 -11.11 17.66 -6.48
N TYR A 85 -11.33 16.51 -5.83
CA TYR A 85 -10.27 15.81 -5.09
C TYR A 85 -9.08 15.42 -5.96
N VAL A 86 -9.32 14.93 -7.18
CA VAL A 86 -8.24 14.55 -8.11
C VAL A 86 -7.32 15.74 -8.39
N LYS A 87 -7.87 16.93 -8.66
CA LYS A 87 -7.10 18.15 -8.92
C LYS A 87 -6.30 18.61 -7.71
N MET A 88 -6.90 18.57 -6.52
CA MET A 88 -6.21 18.94 -5.28
C MET A 88 -5.06 17.97 -4.97
N ILE A 89 -5.28 16.66 -5.16
CA ILE A 89 -4.26 15.62 -4.98
C ILE A 89 -3.12 15.80 -6.00
N GLN A 90 -3.42 16.08 -7.26
CA GLN A 90 -2.40 16.38 -8.28
C GLN A 90 -1.55 17.59 -7.90
N ARG A 91 -2.19 18.67 -7.44
CA ARG A 91 -1.52 19.91 -7.00
C ARG A 91 -0.54 19.66 -5.85
N ASP A 92 -0.97 18.89 -4.85
CA ASP A 92 -0.22 18.69 -3.61
C ASP A 92 0.52 17.35 -3.54
N LEU A 93 0.66 16.64 -4.67
CA LEU A 93 1.22 15.29 -4.73
C LEU A 93 2.64 15.22 -4.16
N ILE A 94 3.50 16.19 -4.49
CA ILE A 94 4.88 16.25 -3.97
C ILE A 94 4.85 16.36 -2.44
N GLN A 95 4.03 17.27 -1.90
CA GLN A 95 3.89 17.46 -0.45
C GLN A 95 3.37 16.20 0.24
N ILE A 96 2.38 15.51 -0.36
CA ILE A 96 1.86 14.25 0.15
C ILE A 96 2.97 13.19 0.18
N VAL A 97 3.72 13.03 -0.92
CA VAL A 97 4.82 12.06 -1.02
C VAL A 97 5.94 12.36 -0.03
N ASP A 98 6.34 13.62 0.11
CA ASP A 98 7.36 14.06 1.07
C ASP A 98 6.96 13.79 2.52
N THR A 99 5.66 13.89 2.82
CA THR A 99 5.16 13.57 4.15
C THR A 99 5.18 12.06 4.42
N VAL A 100 4.89 11.23 3.42
CA VAL A 100 4.91 9.76 3.55
C VAL A 100 6.32 9.19 3.47
N VAL A 101 7.22 9.84 2.74
CA VAL A 101 8.62 9.43 2.51
C VAL A 101 9.54 10.59 2.91
N PRO A 102 9.65 10.88 4.22
CA PRO A 102 10.61 11.88 4.70
C PRO A 102 12.06 11.46 4.39
N ASN A 103 13.00 12.41 4.49
CA ASN A 103 14.43 12.18 4.25
C ASN A 103 15.14 11.41 5.38
N ASP A 104 14.39 10.82 6.31
CA ASP A 104 14.91 10.04 7.41
C ASP A 104 14.88 8.52 7.09
N PRO A 105 15.50 7.67 7.92
CA PRO A 105 15.47 6.23 7.73
C PRO A 105 14.07 5.59 7.75
N GLU A 106 13.08 6.23 8.38
CA GLU A 106 11.72 5.70 8.42
C GLU A 106 11.02 5.85 7.07
N GLY A 107 11.32 6.93 6.34
CA GLY A 107 10.83 7.16 4.98
C GLY A 107 11.29 6.11 3.97
N ALA A 108 12.53 5.61 4.11
CA ALA A 108 13.09 4.61 3.20
C ALA A 108 12.25 3.32 3.12
N ALA A 109 11.66 2.90 4.24
CA ALA A 109 10.78 1.72 4.30
C ALA A 109 9.48 1.91 3.48
N ASN A 110 9.08 3.14 3.17
CA ASN A 110 7.86 3.46 2.44
C ASN A 110 8.09 3.59 0.92
N VAL A 111 9.33 3.82 0.46
CA VAL A 111 9.66 4.10 -0.95
C VAL A 111 9.04 3.08 -1.92
N GLY A 112 9.24 1.78 -1.65
CA GLY A 112 8.72 0.72 -2.51
C GLY A 112 7.20 0.70 -2.59
N THR A 113 6.51 1.03 -1.50
CA THR A 113 5.05 1.11 -1.44
C THR A 113 4.53 2.34 -2.18
N VAL A 114 5.13 3.51 -1.94
CA VAL A 114 4.75 4.75 -2.62
C VAL A 114 4.95 4.64 -4.13
N ARG A 115 6.06 4.02 -4.58
CA ARG A 115 6.31 3.79 -6.01
C ARG A 115 5.20 2.97 -6.67
N LYS A 116 4.73 1.90 -6.01
CA LYS A 116 3.62 1.07 -6.51
C LYS A 116 2.30 1.86 -6.59
N ILE A 117 1.99 2.67 -5.57
CA ILE A 117 0.78 3.49 -5.58
C ILE A 117 0.85 4.56 -6.68
N LEU A 118 2.00 5.22 -6.86
CA LEU A 118 2.20 6.19 -7.94
C LEU A 118 2.03 5.57 -9.32
N GLN A 119 2.59 4.39 -9.55
CA GLN A 119 2.37 3.63 -10.79
C GLN A 119 0.88 3.33 -11.01
N SER A 120 0.18 2.89 -9.97
CA SER A 120 -1.27 2.66 -10.03
C SER A 120 -2.04 3.94 -10.37
N LEU A 121 -1.72 5.07 -9.73
CA LEU A 121 -2.33 6.37 -10.00
C LEU A 121 -2.08 6.83 -11.45
N GLY A 122 -0.87 6.65 -11.99
CA GLY A 122 -0.58 6.99 -13.38
C GLY A 122 -1.28 6.09 -14.39
N ASN A 123 -1.33 4.77 -14.15
CA ASN A 123 -2.09 3.83 -14.98
C ASN A 123 -3.58 4.20 -15.06
N LYS A 124 -4.11 4.83 -14.00
CA LYS A 124 -5.50 5.32 -13.94
C LYS A 124 -5.67 6.75 -14.49
N GLY A 125 -4.61 7.38 -14.99
CA GLY A 125 -4.63 8.74 -15.52
C GLY A 125 -4.81 9.83 -14.46
N VAL A 126 -4.52 9.54 -13.19
CA VAL A 126 -4.56 10.52 -12.09
C VAL A 126 -3.28 11.34 -12.06
N VAL A 127 -2.13 10.75 -12.41
CA VAL A 127 -0.83 11.44 -12.39
C VAL A 127 -0.27 11.42 -13.81
N GLU A 128 0.17 12.58 -14.29
CA GLU A 128 0.81 12.68 -15.60
C GLU A 128 2.21 12.05 -15.60
N ASN A 129 2.67 11.60 -16.77
CA ASN A 129 3.97 10.93 -16.91
C ASN A 129 5.15 11.83 -16.49
N SER A 130 5.08 13.14 -16.75
CA SER A 130 6.09 14.12 -16.33
C SER A 130 6.22 14.18 -14.81
N MET A 131 5.09 14.32 -14.12
CA MET A 131 5.02 14.34 -12.66
C MET A 131 5.47 12.99 -12.06
N MET A 132 5.11 11.87 -12.70
CA MET A 132 5.56 10.55 -12.28
C MET A 132 7.08 10.40 -12.37
N GLN A 133 7.71 10.95 -13.41
CA GLN A 133 9.15 10.95 -13.56
C GLN A 133 9.82 11.80 -12.48
N GLU A 134 9.36 13.03 -12.27
CA GLU A 134 9.90 13.94 -11.25
C GLU A 134 9.85 13.32 -9.84
N VAL A 135 8.68 12.81 -9.43
CA VAL A 135 8.52 12.16 -8.13
C VAL A 135 9.31 10.84 -8.08
N GLY A 136 9.41 10.11 -9.19
CA GLY A 136 10.16 8.87 -9.29
C GLY A 136 11.67 9.05 -9.13
N GLU A 137 12.22 10.13 -9.68
CA GLU A 137 13.63 10.53 -9.54
C GLU A 137 13.92 10.90 -8.08
N MET A 138 13.11 11.78 -7.50
CA MET A 138 13.20 12.17 -6.08
C MET A 138 13.19 10.97 -5.12
N LEU A 139 12.30 10.00 -5.34
CA LEU A 139 12.26 8.77 -4.53
C LEU A 139 13.49 7.88 -4.72
N SER A 140 14.08 7.89 -5.92
CA SER A 140 15.26 7.07 -6.24
C SER A 140 16.53 7.68 -5.63
N GLU A 141 16.65 9.00 -5.63
CA GLU A 141 17.71 9.74 -4.91
C GLU A 141 17.65 9.44 -3.40
N ARG A 142 16.48 9.56 -2.78
CA ARG A 142 16.27 9.22 -1.35
C ARG A 142 16.65 7.78 -1.02
N GLU A 143 16.25 6.83 -1.86
CA GLU A 143 16.58 5.42 -1.65
C GLU A 143 18.09 5.17 -1.75
N ALA A 144 18.78 5.85 -2.68
CA ALA A 144 20.22 5.77 -2.84
C ALA A 144 20.97 6.38 -1.65
N GLU A 145 20.56 7.56 -1.18
CA GLU A 145 21.11 8.22 0.02
C GLU A 145 20.99 7.32 1.25
N HIS A 146 19.82 6.70 1.45
CA HIS A 146 19.61 5.81 2.57
C HIS A 146 20.43 4.50 2.46
N LYS A 147 20.51 3.89 1.27
CA LYS A 147 21.38 2.73 1.04
C LYS A 147 22.84 3.07 1.31
N ALA A 148 23.30 4.25 0.91
CA ALA A 148 24.65 4.72 1.20
C ALA A 148 24.87 4.94 2.71
N ALA A 149 23.86 5.45 3.43
CA ALA A 149 23.92 5.62 4.88
C ALA A 149 24.03 4.27 5.61
N ILE A 150 23.33 3.22 5.14
CA ILE A 150 23.46 1.85 5.68
C ILE A 150 24.79 1.21 5.30
N ALA A 151 25.26 1.39 4.06
CA ALA A 151 26.48 0.78 3.55
C ALA A 151 27.75 1.43 4.08
N SER A 152 27.66 2.64 4.64
CA SER A 152 28.76 3.28 5.35
C SER A 152 29.03 2.52 6.65
N PRO A 153 30.24 1.98 6.88
CA PRO A 153 30.57 1.26 8.11
C PRO A 153 30.73 2.25 9.26
N ALA A 154 29.61 2.73 9.79
CA ALA A 154 29.53 3.37 11.10
C ALA A 154 28.77 2.42 12.01
N GLU A 155 29.52 1.67 12.82
CA GLU A 155 29.10 0.74 13.89
C GLU A 155 27.88 -0.15 13.55
N SER A 156 28.18 -1.41 13.20
CA SER A 156 27.21 -2.50 13.20
C SER A 156 26.58 -2.65 14.59
N ILE A 157 25.37 -2.12 14.76
CA ILE A 157 24.50 -2.24 15.96
C ILE A 157 23.71 -3.57 15.97
N TYR A 158 23.96 -4.47 15.02
CA TYR A 158 23.39 -5.81 15.05
C TYR A 158 24.37 -6.74 15.77
N ASP A 159 24.32 -6.72 17.10
CA ASP A 159 24.81 -7.82 17.90
C ASP A 159 23.90 -9.01 17.59
N ASP A 160 24.50 -10.05 17.03
CA ASP A 160 23.91 -11.36 16.77
C ASP A 160 23.68 -12.03 18.13
N ASP A 161 22.62 -11.59 18.82
CA ASP A 161 22.23 -12.08 20.16
C ASP A 161 21.49 -13.42 20.00
N ASP A 162 22.21 -14.40 19.44
CA ASP A 162 21.88 -15.83 19.42
C ASP A 162 22.85 -16.55 20.39
N GLU A 163 22.87 -16.12 21.65
CA GLU A 163 23.59 -16.85 22.71
C GLU A 163 22.74 -17.19 23.93
N GLU A 164 23.02 -18.40 24.40
CA GLU A 164 22.42 -19.17 25.48
C GLU A 164 22.19 -18.41 26.80
N PRO A 165 21.23 -18.88 27.64
CA PRO A 165 20.90 -18.22 28.89
C PRO A 165 21.97 -18.48 29.95
N GLY A 166 22.95 -17.59 30.07
CA GLY A 166 23.95 -17.71 31.15
C GLY A 166 25.07 -16.67 31.16
N GLY A 167 24.76 -15.38 31.27
CA GLY A 167 25.80 -14.34 31.39
C GLY A 167 25.33 -13.09 32.14
N GLU A 168 25.70 -12.97 33.42
CA GLU A 168 25.54 -11.76 34.21
C GLU A 168 26.54 -10.69 33.76
N GLY A 169 26.14 -9.83 32.83
CA GLY A 169 27.02 -8.76 32.33
C GLY A 169 26.35 -7.82 31.33
N ARG A 170 25.13 -7.36 31.60
CA ARG A 170 24.41 -6.50 30.66
C ARG A 170 24.85 -5.04 30.80
N GLY A 171 25.69 -4.57 29.87
CA GLY A 171 25.82 -3.14 29.57
C GLY A 171 24.46 -2.54 29.15
N PRO A 172 24.29 -1.21 29.16
CA PRO A 172 23.00 -0.60 28.91
C PRO A 172 22.53 -0.92 27.48
N ALA A 173 21.51 -1.79 27.38
CA ALA A 173 20.85 -2.12 26.13
C ALA A 173 20.48 -0.83 25.39
N THR A 174 21.03 -0.63 24.20
CA THR A 174 20.62 0.45 23.30
C THR A 174 19.12 0.30 23.06
N LYS A 175 18.33 1.22 23.61
CA LYS A 175 16.86 1.17 23.56
C LYS A 175 16.42 1.10 22.10
N ARG A 176 15.62 0.08 21.74
CA ARG A 176 14.91 0.02 20.46
C ARG A 176 14.19 1.36 20.25
N LYS A 177 14.38 1.97 19.08
CA LYS A 177 13.81 3.30 18.76
C LYS A 177 12.28 3.31 18.70
N PHE A 178 11.65 2.16 18.49
CA PHE A 178 10.19 2.02 18.41
C PHE A 178 9.67 0.99 19.39
N ASP A 179 8.42 1.17 19.79
CA ASP A 179 7.66 0.20 20.56
C ASP A 179 7.39 -1.06 19.71
N ASP A 180 7.58 -2.24 20.31
CA ASP A 180 7.37 -3.53 19.65
C ASP A 180 5.93 -3.66 19.13
N ALA A 181 4.96 -3.05 19.83
CA ALA A 181 3.56 -3.03 19.40
C ALA A 181 3.36 -2.34 18.04
N ILE A 182 4.07 -1.24 17.79
CA ILE A 182 4.00 -0.48 16.53
C ILE A 182 4.60 -1.31 15.38
N ILE A 183 5.72 -2.00 15.66
CA ILE A 183 6.39 -2.86 14.67
C ILE A 183 5.47 -4.03 14.30
N GLN A 184 4.91 -4.72 15.29
CA GLN A 184 3.98 -5.84 15.03
C GLN A 184 2.74 -5.41 14.26
N GLN A 185 2.15 -4.27 14.62
CA GLN A 185 1.03 -3.71 13.87
C GLN A 185 1.39 -3.47 12.40
N ARG A 186 2.56 -2.87 12.13
CA ARG A 186 3.02 -2.62 10.77
C ARG A 186 3.25 -3.92 10.00
N MET A 187 3.86 -4.93 10.62
CA MET A 187 4.06 -6.23 10.00
C MET A 187 2.74 -6.91 9.63
N GLU A 188 1.75 -6.87 10.52
CA GLU A 188 0.43 -7.45 10.25
C GLU A 188 -0.30 -6.70 9.12
N GLU A 189 -0.23 -5.37 9.12
CA GLU A 189 -0.82 -4.57 8.06
C GLU A 189 -0.17 -4.83 6.69
N ASP A 190 1.16 -4.97 6.63
CA ASP A 190 1.86 -5.31 5.40
C ASP A 190 1.54 -6.73 4.92
N ARG A 191 1.42 -7.71 5.84
CA ARG A 191 0.93 -9.06 5.51
C ARG A 191 -0.46 -9.01 4.88
N GLU A 192 -1.36 -8.23 5.47
CA GLU A 192 -2.72 -8.09 5.01
C GLU A 192 -2.78 -7.37 3.64
N ARG A 193 -1.95 -6.34 3.39
CA ARG A 193 -1.81 -5.75 2.05
C ARG A 193 -1.34 -6.77 1.01
N HIS A 194 -0.31 -7.54 1.35
CA HIS A 194 0.27 -8.51 0.43
C HIS A 194 -0.68 -9.67 0.13
N LYS A 195 -1.42 -10.13 1.14
CA LYS A 195 -2.50 -11.10 0.98
C LYS A 195 -3.52 -10.60 -0.05
N ARG A 196 -4.00 -9.36 0.07
CA ARG A 196 -4.98 -8.78 -0.86
C ARG A 196 -4.47 -8.60 -2.28
N LEU A 197 -3.20 -8.23 -2.45
CA LEU A 197 -2.59 -8.17 -3.79
C LEU A 197 -2.66 -9.53 -4.50
N ARG A 198 -2.69 -10.64 -3.75
CA ARG A 198 -2.77 -12.00 -4.29
C ARG A 198 -4.19 -12.56 -4.43
N GLU A 199 -5.19 -11.94 -3.80
CA GLU A 199 -6.58 -12.43 -3.80
C GLU A 199 -7.20 -12.51 -5.18
N ASN A 200 -6.78 -11.65 -6.13
CA ASN A 200 -7.36 -11.59 -7.48
C ASN A 200 -6.41 -12.06 -8.58
N ILE A 201 -5.22 -12.60 -8.26
CA ILE A 201 -4.23 -13.02 -9.29
C ILE A 201 -4.77 -14.19 -10.13
N TRP A 202 -5.52 -15.10 -9.49
CA TRP A 202 -6.12 -16.25 -10.15
C TRP A 202 -7.39 -15.89 -10.93
N ALA A 203 -7.99 -14.73 -10.68
CA ALA A 203 -9.21 -14.31 -11.37
C ALA A 203 -8.97 -14.22 -12.89
N VAL A 204 -9.98 -14.63 -13.66
CA VAL A 204 -10.01 -14.54 -15.12
C VAL A 204 -11.16 -13.62 -15.51
N GLY A 205 -10.93 -12.75 -16.49
CA GLY A 205 -11.93 -11.82 -16.98
C GLY A 205 -13.10 -12.53 -17.66
N TYR A 206 -14.22 -11.82 -17.84
CA TYR A 206 -15.31 -12.32 -18.66
C TYR A 206 -14.96 -12.24 -20.15
N PRO A 207 -15.44 -13.17 -21.00
CA PRO A 207 -15.32 -13.06 -22.44
C PRO A 207 -15.89 -11.72 -22.94
N GLU A 208 -15.07 -10.92 -23.61
CA GLU A 208 -15.49 -9.62 -24.15
C GLU A 208 -16.38 -9.76 -25.40
N TRP A 209 -16.18 -10.83 -26.18
CA TRP A 209 -17.00 -11.17 -27.35
C TRP A 209 -17.05 -12.68 -27.57
N GLU A 210 -17.99 -13.12 -28.41
CA GLU A 210 -18.16 -14.52 -28.77
C GLU A 210 -16.89 -15.06 -29.47
N GLY A 211 -16.32 -16.13 -28.91
CA GLY A 211 -15.08 -16.73 -29.37
C GLY A 211 -13.81 -16.22 -28.67
N HIS A 212 -13.87 -15.16 -27.86
CA HIS A 212 -12.77 -14.79 -26.96
C HIS A 212 -12.76 -15.71 -25.74
N ASN A 213 -11.67 -16.43 -25.50
CA ASN A 213 -11.49 -17.24 -24.31
C ASN A 213 -10.32 -16.70 -23.45
N PRO A 214 -10.60 -15.79 -22.50
CA PRO A 214 -9.55 -15.19 -21.67
C PRO A 214 -8.85 -16.20 -20.76
N GLU A 215 -9.49 -17.33 -20.44
CA GLU A 215 -8.86 -18.42 -19.68
C GLU A 215 -7.80 -19.12 -20.54
N PHE A 216 -8.13 -19.41 -21.80
CA PHE A 216 -7.20 -20.02 -22.75
C PHE A 216 -6.00 -19.11 -23.03
N GLU A 217 -6.22 -17.83 -23.35
CA GLU A 217 -5.12 -16.89 -23.65
C GLU A 217 -4.19 -16.74 -22.44
N LYS A 218 -4.76 -16.60 -21.23
CA LYS A 218 -3.97 -16.52 -19.99
C LYS A 218 -3.14 -17.79 -19.77
N ALA A 219 -3.74 -18.97 -19.97
CA ALA A 219 -3.02 -20.24 -19.84
C ALA A 219 -1.92 -20.33 -20.90
N TRP A 220 -2.22 -20.02 -22.16
CA TRP A 220 -1.27 -20.07 -23.26
C TRP A 220 -0.02 -19.21 -23.02
N ASP A 221 -0.20 -18.00 -22.49
CA ASP A 221 0.90 -17.08 -22.21
C ASP A 221 1.71 -17.45 -20.94
N GLN A 222 1.09 -18.14 -19.98
CA GLN A 222 1.67 -18.38 -18.64
C GLN A 222 2.12 -19.81 -18.38
N THR A 223 1.63 -20.77 -19.19
CA THR A 223 2.00 -22.18 -19.05
C THR A 223 3.47 -22.37 -19.37
N SER A 224 4.22 -22.94 -18.43
CA SER A 224 5.60 -23.34 -18.65
C SER A 224 5.69 -24.61 -19.50
N ASP A 225 6.86 -24.85 -20.08
CA ASP A 225 7.16 -26.14 -20.71
C ASP A 225 7.07 -27.30 -19.72
N LEU A 226 6.80 -28.50 -20.24
CA LEU A 226 6.77 -29.74 -19.45
C LEU A 226 8.12 -29.97 -18.76
N ASN A 227 8.04 -30.23 -17.47
CA ASN A 227 9.20 -30.45 -16.61
C ASN A 227 9.11 -31.82 -15.89
N PRO A 228 10.18 -32.26 -15.20
CA PRO A 228 10.19 -33.54 -14.49
C PRO A 228 9.09 -33.70 -13.42
N ASP A 229 8.70 -32.62 -12.75
CA ASP A 229 7.65 -32.66 -11.72
C ASP A 229 6.29 -32.97 -12.36
N ASP A 230 6.01 -32.44 -13.56
CA ASP A 230 4.80 -32.76 -14.31
C ASP A 230 4.70 -34.26 -14.64
N TYR A 231 5.82 -34.88 -15.04
CA TYR A 231 5.87 -36.32 -15.30
C TYR A 231 5.64 -37.16 -14.03
N GLU A 232 6.08 -36.65 -12.88
CA GLU A 232 5.85 -37.32 -11.60
C GLU A 232 4.37 -37.28 -11.22
N ILE A 233 3.74 -36.11 -11.33
CA ILE A 233 2.29 -35.94 -11.11
C ILE A 233 1.50 -36.89 -12.01
N MET A 234 1.84 -36.97 -13.30
CA MET A 234 1.18 -37.89 -14.24
C MET A 234 1.33 -39.37 -13.85
N ARG A 235 2.49 -39.77 -13.31
CA ARG A 235 2.70 -41.14 -12.81
C ARG A 235 1.85 -41.44 -11.59
N GLU A 236 1.84 -40.52 -10.62
CA GLU A 236 1.08 -40.65 -9.37
C GLU A 236 -0.43 -40.75 -9.64
N GLU A 237 -0.96 -39.91 -10.54
CA GLU A 237 -2.36 -39.96 -10.95
C GLU A 237 -2.71 -41.30 -11.63
N ASN A 238 -1.87 -41.79 -12.53
CA ASN A 238 -2.05 -43.09 -13.18
C ASN A 238 -2.02 -44.26 -12.18
N GLN A 239 -1.13 -44.20 -11.19
CA GLN A 239 -1.05 -45.21 -10.14
C GLN A 239 -2.29 -45.18 -9.23
N THR A 240 -2.80 -43.99 -8.92
CA THR A 240 -4.04 -43.79 -8.16
C THR A 240 -5.22 -44.41 -8.91
N LEU A 241 -5.36 -44.11 -10.21
CA LEU A 241 -6.40 -44.70 -11.05
C LEU A 241 -6.31 -46.23 -11.06
N ALA A 242 -5.12 -46.79 -11.29
CA ALA A 242 -4.92 -48.23 -11.32
C ALA A 242 -5.33 -48.89 -9.99
N SER A 243 -5.03 -48.25 -8.86
CA SER A 243 -5.42 -48.73 -7.53
C SER A 243 -6.92 -48.62 -7.24
N SER A 244 -7.62 -47.67 -7.87
CA SER A 244 -9.08 -47.48 -7.68
C SER A 244 -9.94 -48.49 -8.45
N ILE A 245 -9.36 -49.15 -9.45
CA ILE A 245 -10.06 -50.12 -10.33
C ILE A 245 -9.87 -51.56 -9.83
N ALA A 246 -8.85 -51.82 -9.00
CA ALA A 246 -8.53 -53.12 -8.41
C ALA A 246 -9.31 -53.37 -7.10
#